data_AF-A0A7X9XFN2-F1
#
_entry.id   AF-A0A7X9XFN2-F1
#
_cell.length_a   1.000
_cell.length_b   1.000
_cell.length_c   1.000
_cell.angle_alpha   90.00
_cell.angle_beta   90.00
_cell.angle_gamma   90.00
#
_symmetry.space_group_name_H-M   'P 1'
#
loop_
_entity.id
_entity.type
_entity.pdbx_description
1 polymer ?
#
loop_
_entity_poly.entity_id
_entity_poly.type
_entity_poly.pdbx_seq_one_letter_code
_entity_poly.pdbx_strand_id
1 'polypeptide(L)'
;MNMKLIFAIVTITLALVFYTIGVFGERKAKELNLTCLVFFYLGLICDSTGTFLMSLIAKNSVVVDVSAVTIHQITGLLAIILMIFHALWATYVLKKNDETKKREFHKFSIIVWGIWLVPYFIGMAIGMMK
;
A
#
# COMPACT_ATOMS: atom_id res chain seq x y z
N MET A 1 -24.11 -8.05 -0.05
CA MET A 1 -22.63 -7.93 -0.19
C MET A 1 -21.98 -9.25 0.19
N ASN A 2 -21.12 -9.81 -0.65
CA ASN A 2 -20.40 -11.06 -0.32
C ASN A 2 -19.42 -10.78 0.84
N MET A 3 -19.40 -11.62 1.87
CA MET A 3 -18.52 -11.45 3.06
C MET A 3 -17.05 -11.26 2.65
N LYS A 4 -16.62 -11.92 1.57
CA LYS A 4 -15.27 -11.77 0.99
C LYS A 4 -14.99 -10.35 0.50
N LEU A 5 -15.98 -9.66 -0.08
CA LEU A 5 -15.85 -8.29 -0.59
C LEU A 5 -15.73 -7.29 0.56
N ILE A 6 -16.52 -7.47 1.63
CA ILE A 6 -16.42 -6.63 2.83
C ILE A 6 -15.01 -6.73 3.41
N PHE A 7 -14.52 -7.96 3.56
CA PHE A 7 -13.20 -8.22 4.12
C PHE A 7 -12.07 -7.65 3.24
N ALA A 8 -12.20 -7.75 1.92
CA ALA A 8 -11.27 -7.15 0.96
C ALA A 8 -11.23 -5.61 1.08
N ILE A 9 -12.38 -4.94 1.18
CA ILE A 9 -12.45 -3.48 1.33
C ILE A 9 -11.85 -3.03 2.66
N VAL A 10 -12.17 -3.74 3.75
CA VAL A 10 -11.64 -3.43 5.08
C VAL A 10 -10.12 -3.59 5.10
N THR A 11 -9.58 -4.66 4.52
CA THR A 11 -8.12 -4.90 4.48
C THR A 11 -7.38 -3.87 3.63
N ILE A 12 -7.89 -3.50 2.44
CA ILE A 12 -7.31 -2.42 1.62
C ILE A 12 -7.38 -1.07 2.34
N THR A 13 -8.47 -0.78 3.05
CA THR A 13 -8.61 0.48 3.80
C THR A 13 -7.65 0.53 5.00
N LEU A 14 -7.48 -0.60 5.70
CA LEU A 14 -6.48 -0.73 6.75
C LEU A 14 -5.06 -0.55 6.20
N ALA A 15 -4.77 -1.06 5.00
CA ALA A 15 -3.51 -0.83 4.33
C ALA A 15 -3.23 0.66 4.12
N LEU A 16 -4.21 1.42 3.62
CA LEU A 16 -4.11 2.88 3.49
C LEU A 16 -3.81 3.55 4.83
N VAL A 17 -4.54 3.17 5.88
CA VAL A 17 -4.38 3.76 7.22
C VAL A 17 -2.99 3.46 7.79
N PHE A 18 -2.58 2.20 7.83
CA PHE A 18 -1.28 1.82 8.37
C PHE A 18 -0.13 2.41 7.55
N TYR A 19 -0.23 2.38 6.23
CA TYR A 19 0.82 2.93 5.39
C TYR A 19 0.96 4.45 5.56
N THR A 20 -0.17 5.17 5.62
CA THR A 20 -0.19 6.62 5.90
C THR A 20 0.38 6.93 7.28
N ILE A 21 0.02 6.16 8.32
CA ILE A 21 0.58 6.35 9.67
C ILE A 21 2.09 6.12 9.66
N GLY A 22 2.59 5.11 8.94
CA GLY A 22 4.02 4.86 8.79
C GLY A 22 4.75 6.06 8.17
N VAL A 23 4.26 6.56 7.03
CA VAL A 23 4.88 7.65 6.26
C VAL A 23 4.85 8.98 7.02
N PHE A 24 3.68 9.34 7.56
CA PHE A 24 3.51 10.61 8.26
C PHE A 24 4.04 10.57 9.70
N GLY A 25 3.99 9.41 10.35
CA GLY A 25 4.59 9.19 11.68
C GLY A 25 6.10 9.38 11.64
N GLU A 26 6.75 8.79 10.63
CA GLU A 26 8.18 8.96 10.34
C GLU A 26 8.52 10.43 10.09
N ARG A 27 7.73 11.13 9.27
CA ARG A 27 7.93 12.56 8.98
C ARG A 27 7.76 13.46 10.21
N LYS A 28 6.77 13.17 11.06
CA LYS A 28 6.51 13.93 12.28
C LYS A 28 7.62 13.72 13.31
N ALA A 29 8.10 12.48 13.45
CA ALA A 29 9.21 12.14 14.33
C ALA A 29 10.56 12.65 13.80
N LYS A 30 10.67 12.95 12.49
CA LYS A 30 11.94 13.19 11.77
C LYS A 30 12.95 12.07 11.98
N GLU A 31 12.43 10.88 12.30
CA GLU A 31 13.22 9.71 12.62
C GLU A 31 12.44 8.47 12.18
N LEU A 32 13.14 7.59 11.48
CA LEU A 32 12.64 6.25 11.23
C LEU A 32 12.84 5.42 12.49
N ASN A 33 11.73 5.09 13.16
CA ASN A 33 11.72 4.23 14.36
C ASN A 33 11.07 2.87 14.07
N LEU A 34 11.21 1.94 15.02
CA LEU A 34 10.65 0.59 14.90
C LEU A 34 9.11 0.61 14.72
N THR A 35 8.43 1.57 15.34
CA THR A 35 6.97 1.72 15.21
C THR A 35 6.56 2.04 13.77
N CYS A 36 7.26 2.95 13.10
CA CYS A 36 7.02 3.27 11.68
C CYS A 36 7.28 2.05 10.80
N LEU A 37 8.34 1.28 11.11
CA LEU A 37 8.64 0.04 10.40
C LEU A 37 7.52 -1.00 10.53
N VAL A 38 6.99 -1.19 11.75
CA VAL A 38 5.86 -2.09 11.99
C VAL A 38 4.64 -1.65 11.19
N PHE A 39 4.33 -0.35 11.13
CA PHE A 39 3.23 0.16 10.31
C PHE A 39 3.42 -0.08 8.81
N PHE A 40 4.65 0.03 8.28
CA PHE A 40 4.93 -0.30 6.87
C PHE A 40 4.66 -1.77 6.57
N TYR A 41 5.11 -2.69 7.44
CA TYR A 41 4.86 -4.12 7.27
C TYR A 41 3.37 -4.47 7.43
N LEU A 42 2.68 -3.89 8.40
CA LEU A 42 1.23 -4.09 8.55
C LEU A 42 0.46 -3.58 7.33
N GLY A 43 0.83 -2.39 6.82
CA GLY A 43 0.28 -1.85 5.58
C GLY A 43 0.48 -2.80 4.41
N LEU A 44 1.69 -3.31 4.22
CA LEU A 44 2.04 -4.25 3.15
C LEU A 44 1.26 -5.58 3.24
N ILE A 45 1.15 -6.15 4.44
CA ILE A 45 0.40 -7.40 4.66
C ILE A 45 -1.08 -7.18 4.35
N CYS A 46 -1.65 -6.07 4.83
CA CYS A 46 -3.04 -5.71 4.56
C CYS A 46 -3.28 -5.48 3.06
N ASP A 47 -2.37 -4.78 2.38
CA ASP A 47 -2.50 -4.47 0.95
C ASP A 47 -2.41 -5.73 0.08
N SER A 48 -1.45 -6.60 0.39
CA SER A 48 -1.28 -7.89 -0.28
C SER A 48 -2.49 -8.80 -0.07
N THR A 49 -3.01 -8.84 1.17
CA THR A 49 -4.19 -9.64 1.52
C THR A 49 -5.43 -9.11 0.81
N GLY A 50 -5.65 -7.79 0.84
CA GLY A 50 -6.77 -7.13 0.18
C GLY A 50 -6.74 -7.35 -1.34
N THR A 51 -5.60 -7.11 -1.97
CA THR A 51 -5.39 -7.34 -3.41
C THR A 51 -5.59 -8.81 -3.79
N PHE A 52 -5.11 -9.74 -2.97
CA PHE A 52 -5.33 -11.18 -3.19
C PHE A 52 -6.82 -11.54 -3.15
N LEU A 53 -7.55 -11.05 -2.15
CA LEU A 53 -8.99 -11.28 -2.03
C LEU A 53 -9.77 -10.65 -3.19
N MET A 54 -9.41 -9.43 -3.61
CA MET A 54 -10.00 -8.78 -4.78
C MET A 54 -9.75 -9.59 -6.06
N SER A 55 -8.56 -10.15 -6.24
CA SER A 55 -8.23 -11.04 -7.37
C SER A 55 -9.10 -12.31 -7.38
N LEU A 56 -9.35 -12.92 -6.22
CA LEU A 56 -10.26 -14.06 -6.10
C LEU A 56 -11.71 -13.69 -6.45
N ILE A 57 -12.15 -12.49 -6.10
CA ILE A 57 -13.50 -11.99 -6.42
C ILE A 57 -13.61 -11.67 -7.91
N ALA A 58 -12.57 -11.06 -8.50
CA ALA A 58 -12.52 -10.69 -9.91
C ALA A 58 -12.57 -11.93 -10.83
N LYS A 59 -11.89 -13.02 -10.48
CA LYS A 59 -11.96 -14.29 -11.23
C LYS A 59 -13.36 -14.87 -11.35
N ASN A 60 -14.26 -14.54 -10.42
CA ASN A 60 -15.62 -15.05 -10.38
C ASN A 60 -16.67 -14.04 -10.90
N SER A 61 -16.23 -12.86 -11.38
CA SER A 61 -17.10 -11.79 -11.85
C SER A 61 -16.88 -11.53 -13.34
N VAL A 62 -17.96 -11.42 -14.12
CA VAL A 62 -17.88 -10.88 -15.50
C VAL A 62 -17.58 -9.39 -15.40
N VAL A 63 -16.39 -8.97 -15.80
CA VAL A 63 -15.94 -7.57 -15.75
C VAL A 63 -16.38 -6.85 -17.03
N VAL A 64 -17.08 -5.71 -16.90
CA VAL A 64 -17.68 -4.96 -18.01
C VAL A 64 -16.72 -3.90 -18.61
N ASP A 65 -15.71 -3.46 -17.86
CA ASP A 65 -14.64 -2.58 -18.34
C ASP A 65 -13.25 -3.21 -18.16
N VAL A 66 -12.70 -3.72 -19.26
CA VAL A 66 -11.42 -4.45 -19.29
C VAL A 66 -10.22 -3.49 -19.12
N SER A 67 -10.35 -2.24 -19.55
CA SER A 67 -9.25 -1.29 -19.63
C SER A 67 -8.85 -0.73 -18.27
N ALA A 68 -9.82 -0.19 -17.51
CA ALA A 68 -9.59 0.34 -16.18
C ALA A 68 -9.13 -0.75 -15.20
N VAL A 69 -9.70 -1.96 -15.31
CA VAL A 69 -9.32 -3.11 -14.47
C VAL A 69 -7.91 -3.57 -14.76
N THR A 70 -7.49 -3.62 -16.03
CA THR A 70 -6.11 -3.99 -16.39
C THR A 70 -5.11 -2.97 -15.86
N ILE A 71 -5.40 -1.67 -16.00
CA ILE A 71 -4.54 -0.59 -15.47
C ILE A 71 -4.43 -0.70 -13.94
N HIS A 72 -5.56 -0.91 -13.25
CA HIS A 72 -5.57 -1.09 -11.80
C HIS A 72 -4.71 -2.29 -11.36
N GLN A 73 -4.80 -3.42 -12.06
CA GLN A 73 -4.01 -4.61 -11.74
C GLN A 73 -2.50 -4.38 -11.89
N ILE A 74 -2.08 -3.73 -12.98
CA ILE A 74 -0.66 -3.43 -13.22
C ILE A 74 -0.14 -2.43 -12.19
N THR A 75 -0.85 -1.33 -11.98
CA THR A 75 -0.47 -0.29 -11.01
C THR A 75 -0.49 -0.81 -9.58
N GLY A 76 -1.44 -1.68 -9.23
CA GLY A 76 -1.53 -2.34 -7.93
C GLY A 76 -0.34 -3.27 -7.66
N LEU A 77 0.06 -4.08 -8.64
CA LEU A 77 1.24 -4.93 -8.50
C LEU A 77 2.53 -4.10 -8.32
N LEU A 78 2.68 -3.04 -9.11
CA LEU A 78 3.81 -2.12 -8.98
C LEU A 78 3.85 -1.46 -7.60
N ALA A 79 2.69 -1.09 -7.06
CA ALA A 79 2.57 -0.53 -5.72
C ALA A 79 3.01 -1.52 -4.62
N ILE A 80 2.60 -2.79 -4.70
CA ILE A 80 3.04 -3.83 -3.74
C ILE A 80 4.57 -4.03 -3.81
N ILE A 81 5.14 -4.12 -5.01
CA ILE A 81 6.60 -4.26 -5.20
C ILE A 81 7.34 -3.07 -4.58
N LEU A 82 6.85 -1.85 -4.82
CA LEU A 82 7.41 -0.63 -4.25
C LEU A 82 7.29 -0.59 -2.73
N MET A 83 6.17 -1.04 -2.15
CA MET A 83 6.01 -1.14 -0.70
C MET A 83 6.98 -2.16 -0.07
N ILE A 84 7.20 -3.31 -0.72
CA ILE A 84 8.20 -4.30 -0.28
C ILE A 84 9.59 -3.66 -0.27
N PHE A 85 9.98 -3.03 -1.38
CA PHE A 85 11.27 -2.35 -1.48
C PHE A 85 11.41 -1.27 -0.40
N HIS A 86 10.35 -0.49 -0.18
CA HIS A 86 10.29 0.54 0.85
C HIS A 86 10.47 -0.03 2.26
N ALA A 87 9.77 -1.11 2.62
CA ALA A 87 9.88 -1.76 3.93
C ALA A 87 11.27 -2.38 4.18
N LEU A 88 11.87 -2.98 3.15
CA LEU A 88 13.23 -3.50 3.23
C LEU A 88 14.26 -2.38 3.39
N TRP A 89 14.10 -1.30 2.64
CA TRP A 89 14.96 -0.11 2.75
C TRP A 89 14.82 0.54 4.13
N ALA A 90 13.60 0.63 4.67
CA ALA A 90 13.34 1.10 6.02
C ALA A 90 14.08 0.25 7.06
N THR A 91 14.01 -1.08 6.95
CA THR A 91 14.74 -2.00 7.84
C THR A 91 16.26 -1.77 7.78
N TYR A 92 16.80 -1.58 6.57
CA TYR A 92 18.22 -1.31 6.37
C TYR A 92 18.65 0.03 6.99
N VAL A 93 17.88 1.10 6.77
CA VAL A 93 18.16 2.44 7.32
C VAL A 93 18.10 2.41 8.85
N LEU A 94 17.09 1.74 9.42
CA LEU A 94 16.95 1.58 10.88
C LEU A 94 18.15 0.84 11.48
N LYS A 95 18.62 -0.25 10.84
CA LYS A 95 19.78 -1.03 11.31
C LYS A 95 21.11 -0.27 11.19
N LYS A 96 21.26 0.56 10.16
CA LYS A 96 22.47 1.38 9.96
C LYS A 96 22.57 2.52 10.98
N ASN A 97 21.43 2.97 11.53
CA ASN A 97 21.30 4.09 12.45
C ASN A 97 22.00 5.38 11.97
N ASP A 98 21.89 5.65 10.67
CA ASP A 98 22.55 6.77 9.99
C ASP A 98 21.55 7.91 9.76
N GLU A 99 21.75 9.03 10.45
CA GLU A 99 20.90 10.22 10.38
C GLU A 99 20.79 10.82 8.97
N THR A 100 21.84 10.69 8.15
CA THR A 100 21.82 11.18 6.76
C THR A 100 20.85 10.35 5.93
N LYS A 101 20.89 9.03 6.10
CA LYS A 101 20.00 8.09 5.40
C LYS A 101 18.56 8.20 5.87
N LYS A 102 18.32 8.47 7.16
CA LYS A 102 16.98 8.78 7.69
C LYS A 102 16.38 10.01 6.98
N ARG A 103 17.19 11.06 6.75
CA ARG A 103 16.75 12.27 6.02
C ARG A 103 16.37 12.01 4.57
N GLU A 104 17.13 11.19 3.87
CA GLU A 104 16.82 10.82 2.48
C GLU A 104 15.60 9.89 2.41
N PHE A 105 15.47 9.00 3.40
CA PHE A 105 14.33 8.09 3.53
C PHE A 105 12.99 8.84 3.58
N HIS A 106 12.90 9.96 4.32
CA HIS A 106 11.68 10.79 4.35
C HIS A 106 11.19 11.24 2.97
N LYS A 107 12.12 11.67 2.10
CA LYS A 107 11.78 12.12 0.74
C LYS A 107 11.36 10.95 -0.14
N PHE A 108 11.98 9.80 0.05
CA PHE A 108 11.62 8.58 -0.67
C PHE A 108 10.23 8.06 -0.25
N SER A 109 9.96 8.04 1.05
CA SER A 109 8.73 7.54 1.67
C SER A 109 7.47 8.26 1.15
N ILE A 110 7.52 9.59 1.03
CA ILE A 110 6.38 10.35 0.49
C ILE A 110 6.13 10.09 -1.01
N ILE A 111 7.19 9.84 -1.79
CA ILE A 111 7.07 9.53 -3.22
C ILE A 111 6.43 8.16 -3.39
N VAL A 112 6.91 7.15 -2.67
CA VAL A 112 6.36 5.79 -2.74
C VAL A 112 4.90 5.79 -2.30
N TRP A 113 4.57 6.53 -1.23
CA TRP A 113 3.19 6.71 -0.79
C TRP A 113 2.29 7.37 -1.85
N GLY A 114 2.77 8.42 -2.51
CA GLY A 114 2.03 9.07 -3.59
C GLY A 114 1.77 8.13 -4.77
N ILE A 115 2.75 7.30 -5.15
CA ILE A 115 2.58 6.30 -6.20
C ILE A 115 1.57 5.22 -5.78
N TRP A 116 1.60 4.78 -4.52
CA TRP A 116 0.67 3.78 -3.99
C TRP A 116 -0.80 4.25 -3.98
N LEU A 117 -1.05 5.56 -3.83
CA LEU A 117 -2.42 6.10 -3.89
C LEU A 117 -3.08 5.95 -5.27
N VAL A 118 -2.29 5.91 -6.35
CA VAL A 118 -2.83 5.79 -7.72
C VAL A 118 -3.68 4.54 -7.90
N PRO A 119 -3.18 3.31 -7.69
CA PRO A 119 -4.01 2.11 -7.79
C PRO A 119 -5.16 2.10 -6.79
N TYR A 120 -4.98 2.65 -5.58
CA TYR A 120 -6.05 2.72 -4.58
C TYR A 120 -7.27 3.50 -5.10
N PHE A 121 -7.06 4.71 -5.64
CA PHE A 121 -8.14 5.52 -6.17
C PHE A 121 -8.76 4.93 -7.44
N ILE A 122 -7.96 4.34 -8.33
CA ILE A 122 -8.48 3.63 -9.51
C ILE A 122 -9.38 2.47 -9.07
N GLY A 123 -8.94 1.67 -8.09
CA GLY A 123 -9.71 0.54 -7.57
C GLY A 123 -11.01 0.98 -6.91
N MET A 124 -10.98 2.08 -6.16
CA MET A 124 -12.19 2.69 -5.58
C MET A 124 -13.17 3.15 -6.65
N ALA A 125 -12.71 3.85 -7.69
CA ALA A 125 -13.55 4.31 -8.79
C ALA A 125 -14.23 3.13 -9.51
N ILE A 126 -13.47 2.08 -9.85
CA ILE A 126 -14.01 0.85 -10.43
C ILE A 126 -15.07 0.21 -9.52
N GLY A 127 -14.82 0.18 -8.21
CA GLY A 127 -15.75 -0.38 -7.23
C GLY A 127 -17.04 0.43 -7.07
N MET A 128 -16.99 1.76 -7.23
CA MET A 128 -18.17 2.64 -7.17
C MET A 128 -19.00 2.65 -8.46
N MET A 129 -18.38 2.35 -9.60
CA MET A 129 -19.05 2.28 -10.91
C MET A 129 -19.81 0.96 -11.15
N LYS A 130 -19.73 0.02 -10.20
CA LYS A 130 -20.33 -1.33 -10.28
C LYS A 130 -21.51 -1.48 -9.33
#